data_AF-A0A7C4B6W9-F1
#
_entry.id   AF-A0A7C4B6W9-F1
#
_cell.length_a   1.000
_cell.length_b   1.000
_cell.length_c   1.000
_cell.angle_alpha   90.00
_cell.angle_beta   90.00
_cell.angle_gamma   90.00
#
_symmetry.space_group_name_H-M   'P 1'
#
loop_
_entity.id
_entity.type
_entity.pdbx_description
1 polymer ?
#
loop_
_entity_poly.entity_id
_entity_poly.type
_entity_poly.pdbx_seq_one_letter_code
_entity_poly.pdbx_strand_id
1 'polypeptide(L)'
;PHGHFFSQKHTLKHLRELYTARIFDKNKLETWIRKGKKDIGERAKEAVGRILAEHKPTPLPSDVKRKLEEIVKEAEKEMVKSSK
;
A
#
# COMPACT_ATOMS: atom_id res chain seq x y z
N PRO A 1 14.84 13.22 -37.41
CA PRO A 1 14.04 11.97 -37.33
C PRO A 1 14.97 10.79 -36.99
N HIS A 2 14.55 9.85 -36.14
CA HIS A 2 15.37 8.76 -35.54
C HIS A 2 16.13 9.07 -34.21
N GLY A 3 15.69 10.07 -33.43
CA GLY A 3 16.22 10.32 -32.08
C GLY A 3 15.37 9.71 -30.96
N HIS A 4 15.94 9.54 -29.78
CA HIS A 4 15.21 9.18 -28.56
C HIS A 4 15.27 10.30 -27.50
N PHE A 5 14.33 10.31 -26.56
CA PHE A 5 14.24 11.35 -25.53
C PHE A 5 14.80 10.92 -24.17
N PHE A 6 15.42 9.75 -24.04
CA PHE A 6 15.85 9.21 -22.75
C PHE A 6 16.88 10.08 -22.01
N SER A 7 17.81 10.71 -22.74
CA SER A 7 18.87 11.56 -22.17
C SER A 7 18.50 13.05 -22.09
N GLN A 8 17.28 13.42 -22.46
CA GLN A 8 16.86 14.82 -22.47
C GLN A 8 16.64 15.34 -21.04
N LYS A 9 17.08 16.58 -20.76
CA LYS A 9 16.92 17.22 -19.43
C LYS A 9 15.47 17.18 -18.94
N HIS A 10 14.52 17.42 -19.84
CA HIS A 10 13.09 17.35 -19.54
C HIS A 10 12.69 15.94 -19.06
N THR A 11 13.06 14.89 -19.79
CA THR A 11 12.75 13.51 -19.42
C THR A 11 13.32 13.14 -18.05
N LEU A 12 14.57 13.52 -17.78
CA LEU A 12 15.21 13.24 -16.49
C LEU A 12 14.53 13.98 -15.33
N LYS A 13 14.09 15.22 -15.55
CA LYS A 13 13.38 16.04 -14.55
C LYS A 13 12.02 15.44 -14.18
N HIS A 14 11.27 14.96 -15.16
CA HIS A 14 9.87 14.53 -15.01
C HIS A 14 9.70 13.00 -14.89
N LEU A 15 10.78 12.20 -14.98
CA LEU A 15 10.72 10.74 -14.96
C LEU A 15 9.96 10.17 -13.74
N ARG A 16 10.10 10.83 -12.58
CA ARG A 16 9.48 10.38 -11.32
C ARG A 16 7.98 10.70 -11.21
N GLU A 17 7.45 11.56 -12.08
CA GLU A 17 6.02 11.87 -12.14
C GLU A 17 5.23 10.72 -12.80
N LEU A 18 5.92 9.85 -13.55
CA LEU A 18 5.31 8.69 -14.17
C LEU A 18 4.91 7.66 -13.10
N TYR A 19 3.68 7.18 -13.23
CA TYR A 19 3.17 6.14 -12.35
C TYR A 19 4.04 4.87 -12.43
N THR A 20 4.61 4.51 -11.27
CA THR A 20 5.34 3.25 -11.11
C THR A 20 4.46 2.26 -10.34
N ALA A 21 3.98 1.25 -11.06
CA ALA A 21 3.18 0.18 -10.47
C ALA A 21 3.95 -0.51 -9.33
N ARG A 22 3.34 -0.57 -8.15
CA ARG A 22 3.93 -1.19 -6.96
C ARG A 22 3.89 -2.72 -6.99
N ILE A 23 2.87 -3.28 -7.65
CA ILE A 23 2.59 -4.72 -7.64
C ILE A 23 2.93 -5.40 -8.97
N PHE A 24 2.70 -4.75 -10.11
CA PHE A 24 2.91 -5.36 -11.43
C PHE A 24 4.39 -5.61 -11.75
N ASP A 25 4.71 -6.72 -12.42
CA ASP A 25 6.06 -7.01 -12.92
C ASP A 25 6.24 -6.49 -14.34
N LYS A 26 7.18 -5.57 -14.57
CA LYS A 26 7.56 -5.09 -15.91
C LYS A 26 8.88 -5.68 -16.43
N ASN A 27 9.44 -6.69 -15.74
CA ASN A 27 10.66 -7.35 -16.16
C ASN A 27 10.44 -8.15 -17.45
N LYS A 28 11.50 -8.35 -18.21
CA LYS A 28 11.51 -9.30 -19.34
C LYS A 28 11.17 -10.71 -18.84
N LEU A 29 10.59 -11.52 -19.73
CA LEU A 29 10.14 -12.89 -19.44
C LEU A 29 11.21 -13.73 -18.72
N GLU A 30 12.44 -13.78 -19.23
CA GLU A 30 13.54 -14.54 -18.62
C GLU A 30 13.82 -14.14 -17.16
N THR A 31 13.76 -12.84 -16.87
CA THR A 31 13.99 -12.32 -15.52
C THR A 31 12.81 -12.65 -14.60
N TRP A 32 11.58 -12.56 -15.09
CA TRP A 32 10.39 -12.98 -14.35
C TRP A 32 10.45 -14.49 -14.04
N ILE A 33 10.90 -15.29 -15.01
CA ILE A 33 11.12 -16.72 -14.84
C ILE A 33 12.14 -17.01 -13.74
N ARG A 34 13.32 -16.38 -13.80
CA ARG A 34 14.37 -16.55 -12.79
C ARG A 34 13.93 -16.07 -11.38
N LYS A 35 12.98 -15.13 -11.32
CA LYS A 35 12.40 -14.63 -10.06
C LYS A 35 11.26 -15.51 -9.52
N GLY A 36 11.02 -16.68 -10.12
CA GLY A 36 10.06 -17.66 -9.63
C GLY A 36 8.69 -17.61 -10.30
N LYS A 37 8.53 -16.90 -11.42
CA LYS A 37 7.30 -16.89 -12.23
C LYS A 37 6.03 -16.53 -11.45
N LYS A 38 6.15 -15.66 -10.45
CA LYS A 38 5.02 -15.32 -9.59
C LYS A 38 3.93 -14.59 -10.37
N ASP A 39 2.69 -15.03 -10.19
CA ASP A 39 1.53 -14.31 -10.71
C ASP A 39 1.29 -13.00 -9.92
N ILE A 40 0.35 -12.19 -10.41
CA ILE A 40 0.06 -10.90 -9.80
C ILE A 40 -0.60 -11.03 -8.42
N GLY A 41 -1.37 -12.09 -8.17
CA GLY A 41 -2.04 -12.36 -6.91
C GLY A 41 -1.05 -12.79 -5.82
N GLU A 42 -0.08 -13.63 -6.15
CA GLU A 42 1.03 -13.99 -5.26
C GLU A 42 1.82 -12.75 -4.82
N ARG A 43 2.19 -11.90 -5.79
CA ARG A 43 2.88 -10.63 -5.49
C ARG A 43 2.03 -9.68 -4.66
N ALA A 44 0.71 -9.64 -4.87
CA ALA A 44 -0.20 -8.84 -4.06
C ALA A 44 -0.25 -9.34 -2.61
N LYS A 45 -0.34 -10.66 -2.40
CA LYS A 45 -0.32 -11.27 -1.06
C LYS A 45 0.99 -10.96 -0.32
N GLU A 46 2.12 -11.05 -1.00
CA GLU A 46 3.43 -10.68 -0.43
C GLU A 46 3.48 -9.20 -0.03
N ALA A 47 2.97 -8.32 -0.89
CA ALA A 47 2.90 -6.90 -0.58
C ALA A 47 2.01 -6.60 0.63
N VAL A 48 0.88 -7.29 0.77
CA VAL A 48 0.00 -7.20 1.95
C VAL A 48 0.75 -7.64 3.21
N GLY A 49 1.41 -8.80 3.16
CA GLY A 49 2.18 -9.31 4.30
C GLY A 49 3.26 -8.32 4.75
N ARG A 50 3.99 -7.72 3.81
CA ARG A 50 4.98 -6.68 4.10
C ARG A 50 4.35 -5.43 4.70
N ILE A 51 3.25 -4.93 4.13
CA ILE A 51 2.57 -3.74 4.64
C ILE A 51 2.09 -3.97 6.07
N LEU A 52 1.47 -5.11 6.36
CA LEU A 52 0.99 -5.42 7.71
C LEU A 52 2.14 -5.55 8.72
N ALA A 53 3.30 -6.06 8.30
CA ALA A 53 4.46 -6.21 9.17
C ALA A 53 5.20 -4.88 9.45
N GLU A 54 5.33 -4.02 8.44
CA GLU A 54 6.22 -2.85 8.49
C GLU A 54 5.49 -1.52 8.67
N HIS A 55 4.22 -1.42 8.26
CA HIS A 55 3.50 -0.15 8.27
C HIS A 55 3.09 0.25 9.68
N LYS A 56 3.71 1.34 10.17
CA LYS A 56 3.31 2.01 11.40
C LYS A 56 2.50 3.26 11.04
N PRO A 57 1.15 3.22 11.12
CA PRO A 57 0.34 4.40 10.87
C PRO A 57 0.64 5.47 11.92
N THR A 58 0.48 6.74 11.53
CA THR A 58 0.61 7.86 12.45
C THR A 58 -0.42 7.70 13.58
N PRO A 59 0.01 7.73 14.85
CA PRO A 59 -0.90 7.53 15.97
C PRO A 59 -1.93 8.66 16.04
N LEU A 60 -3.14 8.32 16.50
CA LEU A 60 -4.17 9.32 16.77
C LEU A 60 -3.74 10.23 17.93
N PRO A 61 -4.13 11.52 17.91
CA PRO A 61 -4.05 12.38 19.08
C PRO A 61 -4.73 11.75 20.29
N SER A 62 -4.17 11.99 21.48
CA SER A 62 -4.59 11.31 22.72
C SER A 62 -6.03 11.62 23.12
N ASP A 63 -6.49 12.84 22.88
CA ASP A 63 -7.86 13.30 23.11
C ASP A 63 -8.86 12.59 22.20
N VAL A 64 -8.53 12.44 20.91
CA VAL A 64 -9.35 11.71 19.93
C VAL A 64 -9.44 10.23 20.30
N LYS A 65 -8.31 9.62 20.67
CA LYS A 65 -8.27 8.22 21.09
C LYS A 65 -9.15 7.98 22.32
N ARG A 66 -9.06 8.84 23.34
CA ARG A 66 -9.89 8.72 24.55
C ARG A 66 -11.38 8.83 24.22
N LYS A 67 -11.77 9.78 23.38
CA LYS A 67 -13.17 9.96 22.97
C LYS A 67 -13.70 8.73 22.22
N LEU A 68 -12.88 8.12 21.35
CA LEU A 68 -13.25 6.88 20.68
C LEU A 68 -13.46 5.73 21.68
N GLU A 69 -12.57 5.58 22.66
CA GLU A 69 -12.70 4.56 23.71
C GLU A 69 -13.97 4.76 24.57
N GLU A 70 -14.36 6.00 24.84
CA GLU A 70 -15.61 6.32 25.54
C GLU A 70 -16.84 5.91 24.72
N ILE A 71 -16.88 6.26 23.43
CA ILE A 71 -17.98 5.93 22.51
C ILE A 71 -18.13 4.40 22.39
N VAL A 72 -17.03 3.66 22.25
CA VAL A 72 -17.05 2.20 22.14
C VAL A 72 -17.64 1.58 23.41
N LYS A 73 -17.20 2.03 24.59
CA LYS A 73 -17.72 1.54 25.88
C LYS A 73 -19.21 1.84 26.06
N GLU A 74 -19.68 2.98 25.58
CA GLU A 74 -21.10 3.33 25.63
C GLU A 74 -21.92 2.41 24.71
N ALA A 75 -21.47 2.21 23.47
CA ALA A 75 -22.12 1.30 22.53
C ALA A 75 -22.18 -0.15 23.05
N GLU A 76 -21.10 -0.65 23.65
CA GLU A 76 -21.06 -1.98 24.27
C GLU A 76 -22.10 -2.13 25.39
N LYS A 77 -22.25 -1.11 26.23
CA LYS A 77 -23.25 -1.11 27.32
C LYS A 77 -24.67 -1.13 26.78
N GLU A 78 -24.96 -0.34 25.75
CA GLU A 78 -26.28 -0.28 25.14
C GLU A 78 -26.62 -1.59 24.40
N MET A 79 -25.66 -2.23 23.72
CA MET A 79 -25.85 -3.56 23.12
C MET A 79 -26.13 -4.64 24.18
N VAL A 80 -25.45 -4.60 25.32
CA VAL A 80 -25.67 -5.55 26.42
C VAL A 80 -27.04 -5.33 27.09
N LYS A 81 -27.51 -4.07 27.20
CA LYS A 81 -28.85 -3.75 27.71
C LYS A 81 -29.96 -4.15 26.73
N SER A 82 -29.74 -3.97 25.43
CA SER A 82 -30.71 -4.31 24.39
C SER A 82 -30.85 -5.83 24.17
N SER A 83 -29.90 -6.63 24.66
CA SER A 83 -29.92 -8.10 24.58
C SER A 83 -30.47 -8.78 25.84
N LYS A 84 -30.97 -8.01 26.81
CA LYS A 84 -31.72 -8.49 28.00
C LYS A 84 -33.20 -8.15 27.86
#